data_AF-A0A3B5MKU1-F1
#
_entry.id   AF-A0A3B5MKU1-F1
#
_cell.length_a   1.000
_cell.length_b   1.000
_cell.length_c   1.000
_cell.angle_alpha   90.00
_cell.angle_beta   90.00
_cell.angle_gamma   90.00
#
_symmetry.space_group_name_H-M   'P 1'
#
loop_
_entity.id
_entity.type
_entity.pdbx_description
1 polymer ?
#
loop_
_entity_poly.entity_id
_entity_poly.type
_entity_poly.pdbx_seq_one_letter_code
_entity_poly.pdbx_strand_id
1 'polypeptide(L)'
;MQPPPRKVRLTQELKHTQAEQMSHLQIKHQTECDLLEDLRTFSQKRAAVERDYAQKLHKPVARNHKSLFPACLSFFLLRNMFCVWRAYLEGTVQATQSRLSACDNYKLQVADAAKTARLQKEHLFQIYSG
;
A
#
# COMPACT_ATOMS: atom_id res chain seq x y z
N MET A 1 68.99 -1.09 10.87
CA MET A 1 67.71 -1.71 10.48
C MET A 1 66.59 -0.71 10.73
N GLN A 2 65.97 -0.18 9.68
CA GLN A 2 64.85 0.76 9.80
C GLN A 2 63.61 -0.02 10.26
N PRO A 3 62.87 0.41 11.30
CA PRO A 3 61.71 -0.33 11.77
C PRO A 3 60.65 -0.42 10.66
N PRO A 4 59.94 -1.56 10.52
CA PRO A 4 58.97 -1.75 9.44
C PRO A 4 57.90 -0.63 9.45
N PRO A 5 57.45 -0.13 8.29
CA PRO A 5 56.54 1.01 8.21
C PRO A 5 55.11 0.61 8.63
N ARG A 6 54.89 0.49 9.95
CA ARG A 6 53.62 0.07 10.55
C ARG A 6 52.49 1.09 10.33
N LYS A 7 52.82 2.39 10.25
CA LYS A 7 51.84 3.46 10.07
C LYS A 7 51.15 3.43 8.70
N VAL A 8 51.88 3.06 7.64
CA VAL A 8 51.33 3.00 6.26
C VAL A 8 50.25 1.93 6.16
N ARG A 9 50.48 0.77 6.78
CA ARG A 9 49.53 -0.34 6.81
C ARG A 9 48.23 0.02 7.55
N LEU A 10 48.32 0.66 8.71
CA LEU A 10 47.14 1.11 9.47
C LEU A 10 46.31 2.13 8.68
N THR A 11 46.95 3.07 7.98
CA THR A 11 46.23 4.05 7.15
C THR A 11 45.57 3.40 5.93
N GLN A 12 46.19 2.37 5.34
CA GLN A 12 45.60 1.60 4.23
C GLN A 12 44.39 0.78 4.71
N GLU A 13 44.52 0.07 5.82
CA GLU A 13 43.43 -0.69 6.43
C GLU A 13 42.26 0.25 6.79
N LEU A 14 42.52 1.42 7.37
CA LEU A 14 41.48 2.42 7.65
C LEU A 14 40.76 2.91 6.38
N LYS A 15 41.49 3.25 5.32
CA LYS A 15 40.91 3.67 4.03
C LYS A 15 40.05 2.57 3.41
N HIS A 16 40.52 1.33 3.51
CA HIS A 16 39.78 0.17 3.02
C HIS A 16 38.46 0.00 3.77
N THR A 17 38.50 -0.04 5.11
CA THR A 17 37.30 -0.13 5.94
C THR A 17 36.33 1.02 5.69
N GLN A 18 36.84 2.25 5.51
CA GLN A 18 36.01 3.41 5.18
C GLN A 18 35.29 3.23 3.83
N ALA A 19 35.99 2.72 2.80
CA ALA A 19 35.40 2.46 1.50
C ALA A 19 34.31 1.37 1.57
N GLU A 20 34.55 0.31 2.34
CA GLU A 20 33.56 -0.76 2.57
C GLU A 20 32.32 -0.23 3.29
N GLN A 21 32.49 0.56 4.35
CA GLN A 21 31.38 1.18 5.08
C GLN A 21 30.52 2.08 4.19
N MET A 22 31.16 2.89 3.34
CA MET A 22 30.46 3.73 2.37
C MET A 22 29.69 2.89 1.34
N SER A 23 30.29 1.81 0.83
CA SER A 23 29.63 0.89 -0.09
C SER A 23 28.40 0.23 0.54
N HIS A 24 28.52 -0.28 1.76
CA HIS A 24 27.40 -0.87 2.50
C HIS A 24 26.27 0.12 2.73
N LEU A 25 26.61 1.37 3.08
CA LEU A 25 25.60 2.41 3.29
C LEU A 25 24.85 2.74 1.99
N GLN A 26 25.56 2.80 0.86
CA GLN A 26 24.95 3.04 -0.45
C GLN A 26 24.04 1.89 -0.89
N ILE A 27 24.47 0.64 -0.71
CA ILE A 27 23.65 -0.55 -1.00
C ILE A 27 22.39 -0.54 -0.14
N LYS A 28 22.53 -0.27 1.16
CA LYS A 28 21.39 -0.17 2.09
C LYS A 28 20.41 0.92 1.64
N HIS A 29 20.91 2.10 1.30
CA HIS A 29 20.08 3.19 0.81
C HIS A 29 19.29 2.79 -0.46
N GLN A 30 19.96 2.18 -1.44
CA GLN A 30 19.32 1.72 -2.67
C GLN A 30 18.24 0.68 -2.38
N THR A 31 18.55 -0.33 -1.56
CA THR A 31 17.62 -1.40 -1.19
C THR A 31 16.37 -0.85 -0.51
N GLU A 32 16.53 0.12 0.38
CA GLU A 32 15.42 0.77 1.07
C GLU A 32 14.57 1.63 0.12
N CYS A 33 15.17 2.27 -0.89
CA CYS A 33 14.43 3.00 -1.93
C CYS A 33 13.63 2.05 -2.83
N ASP A 34 14.24 0.93 -3.25
CA ASP A 34 13.59 -0.10 -4.06
C ASP A 34 12.39 -0.69 -3.31
N LEU A 35 12.55 -0.97 -2.01
CA LEU A 35 11.47 -1.46 -1.16
C LEU A 35 10.29 -0.49 -1.08
N LEU A 36 10.55 0.82 -0.98
CA LEU A 36 9.49 1.84 -0.97
C LEU A 36 8.74 1.90 -2.31
N GLU A 37 9.45 1.69 -3.41
CA GLU A 37 8.87 1.63 -4.75
C GLU A 37 8.02 0.36 -4.96
N ASP A 38 8.48 -0.78 -4.44
CA ASP A 38 7.72 -2.03 -4.41
C ASP A 38 6.46 -1.91 -3.58
N LEU A 39 6.54 -1.33 -2.37
CA LEU A 39 5.39 -1.09 -1.50
C LEU A 39 4.35 -0.19 -2.19
N ARG A 40 4.81 0.88 -2.85
CA ARG A 40 3.96 1.77 -3.65
C ARG A 40 3.23 0.99 -4.74
N THR A 41 3.96 0.21 -5.52
CA THR A 41 3.43 -0.57 -6.64
C THR A 41 2.44 -1.65 -6.18
N PHE A 42 2.79 -2.38 -5.12
CA PHE A 42 1.91 -3.37 -4.49
C PHE A 42 0.59 -2.73 -4.05
N SER A 43 0.67 -1.60 -3.35
CA SER A 43 -0.51 -0.90 -2.84
C SER A 43 -1.42 -0.43 -3.98
N GLN A 44 -0.84 0.09 -5.08
CA GLN A 44 -1.60 0.48 -6.26
C GLN A 44 -2.33 -0.70 -6.92
N LYS A 45 -1.65 -1.86 -7.03
CA LYS A 45 -2.27 -3.09 -7.55
C LYS A 45 -3.40 -3.56 -6.63
N ARG A 46 -3.21 -3.54 -5.31
CA ARG A 46 -4.25 -3.87 -4.31
C ARG A 46 -5.45 -2.92 -4.43
N ALA A 47 -5.23 -1.62 -4.53
CA ALA A 47 -6.29 -0.63 -4.71
C ALA A 47 -7.11 -0.88 -5.99
N ALA A 48 -6.45 -1.27 -7.09
CA ALA A 48 -7.14 -1.65 -8.32
C ALA A 48 -8.05 -2.87 -8.13
N VAL A 49 -7.54 -3.93 -7.47
CA VAL A 49 -8.32 -5.14 -7.17
C VAL A 49 -9.54 -4.82 -6.30
N GLU A 50 -9.37 -4.03 -5.24
CA GLU A 50 -10.50 -3.66 -4.36
C GLU A 50 -11.55 -2.82 -5.12
N ARG A 51 -11.11 -1.91 -6.00
CA ARG A 51 -12.01 -1.10 -6.83
C ARG A 51 -12.80 -1.96 -7.82
N ASP A 52 -12.15 -2.88 -8.52
CA ASP A 52 -12.81 -3.78 -9.45
C ASP A 52 -13.84 -4.67 -8.74
N TYR A 53 -13.50 -5.14 -7.54
CA TYR A 53 -14.41 -5.92 -6.72
C TYR A 53 -15.62 -5.10 -6.27
N ALA A 54 -15.40 -3.87 -5.76
CA ALA A 54 -16.46 -2.96 -5.38
C ALA A 54 -17.40 -2.65 -6.56
N GLN A 55 -16.85 -2.41 -7.76
CA GLN A 55 -17.65 -2.19 -8.97
C GLN A 55 -18.50 -3.41 -9.35
N LYS A 56 -17.96 -4.63 -9.20
CA LYS A 56 -18.71 -5.88 -9.46
C LYS A 56 -19.83 -6.09 -8.44
N LEU A 57 -19.63 -5.72 -7.17
CA LEU A 57 -20.68 -5.76 -6.14
C LEU A 57 -21.76 -4.67 -6.32
N HIS A 58 -21.39 -3.48 -6.78
CA HIS A 58 -22.31 -2.36 -6.91
C HIS A 58 -23.39 -2.59 -8.00
N LYS A 59 -23.02 -3.24 -9.12
CA LYS A 59 -23.93 -3.54 -10.24
C LYS A 59 -25.20 -4.33 -9.84
N PRO A 60 -25.12 -5.47 -9.13
CA PRO A 60 -26.30 -6.22 -8.69
C PRO A 60 -27.11 -5.46 -7.64
N VAL A 61 -26.48 -4.72 -6.73
CA VAL A 61 -27.19 -3.92 -5.71
C VAL A 61 -28.01 -2.82 -6.37
N ALA A 62 -27.41 -2.02 -7.27
CA ALA A 62 -28.10 -0.93 -7.96
C ALA A 62 -29.25 -1.42 -8.86
N ARG A 63 -29.15 -2.63 -9.42
CA ARG A 63 -30.22 -3.26 -10.21
C ARG A 63 -31.40 -3.69 -9.32
N ASN A 64 -31.12 -4.29 -8.18
CA ASN A 64 -32.13 -4.78 -7.25
C ASN A 64 -32.83 -3.66 -6.47
N HIS A 65 -32.15 -2.54 -6.22
CA HIS A 65 -32.76 -1.38 -5.54
C HIS A 65 -33.84 -0.68 -6.39
N LYS A 66 -33.75 -0.78 -7.73
CA LYS A 66 -34.72 -0.19 -8.66
C LYS A 66 -35.98 -1.04 -8.87
N SER A 67 -35.93 -2.33 -8.52
CA SER A 67 -37.09 -3.23 -8.61
C SER A 67 -37.95 -3.11 -7.35
N LEU A 68 -38.67 -2.00 -7.21
CA LEU A 68 -39.70 -1.83 -6.19
C LEU A 68 -40.89 -2.76 -6.55
N PHE A 69 -41.16 -3.79 -5.74
CA PHE A 69 -42.20 -4.80 -6.03
C PHE A 69 -43.60 -4.36 -5.54
N PRO A 70 -44.71 -4.83 -6.15
CA PRO A 70 -46.06 -4.29 -5.99
C PRO A 70 -46.68 -4.57 -4.62
N ALA A 71 -47.56 -3.67 -4.21
CA ALA A 71 -48.21 -3.57 -2.90
C ALA A 71 -49.18 -4.71 -2.50
N CYS A 72 -49.09 -5.92 -3.07
CA CYS A 72 -50.22 -6.88 -3.05
C CYS A 72 -49.92 -8.34 -2.68
N LEU A 73 -48.92 -8.67 -1.85
CA LEU A 73 -48.68 -10.07 -1.46
C LEU A 73 -48.61 -10.29 0.07
N SER A 74 -49.28 -11.39 0.50
CA SER A 74 -49.48 -11.91 1.86
C SER A 74 -48.53 -11.39 2.97
N PHE A 75 -49.12 -10.66 3.92
CA PHE A 75 -48.49 -9.67 4.80
C PHE A 75 -47.47 -10.19 5.84
N PHE A 76 -47.40 -11.50 6.11
CA PHE A 76 -46.63 -12.03 7.26
C PHE A 76 -45.38 -12.85 6.89
N LEU A 77 -45.46 -13.84 5.99
CA LEU A 77 -44.28 -14.65 5.61
C LEU A 77 -43.39 -13.94 4.58
N LEU A 78 -43.97 -13.18 3.63
CA LEU A 78 -43.18 -12.32 2.74
C LEU A 78 -42.43 -11.24 3.53
N ARG A 79 -42.97 -10.77 4.65
CA ARG A 79 -42.37 -9.70 5.45
C ARG A 79 -41.01 -10.12 6.04
N ASN A 80 -40.91 -11.32 6.63
CA ASN A 80 -39.63 -11.80 7.17
C ASN A 80 -38.60 -12.08 6.07
N MET A 81 -38.99 -12.77 5.00
CA MET A 81 -38.07 -13.06 3.89
C MET A 81 -37.60 -11.78 3.18
N PHE A 82 -38.48 -10.79 3.05
CA PHE A 82 -38.14 -9.47 2.50
C PHE A 82 -37.21 -8.68 3.42
N CYS A 83 -37.44 -8.67 4.73
CA CYS A 83 -36.53 -8.02 5.69
C CYS A 83 -35.11 -8.61 5.60
N VAL A 84 -35.00 -9.94 5.49
CA VAL A 84 -33.70 -10.62 5.31
C VAL A 84 -33.03 -10.20 4.00
N TRP A 85 -33.79 -10.16 2.90
CA TRP A 85 -33.26 -9.71 1.59
C TRP A 85 -32.82 -8.24 1.61
N ARG A 86 -33.58 -7.36 2.26
CA ARG A 86 -33.21 -5.94 2.44
C ARG A 86 -31.93 -5.80 3.27
N ALA A 87 -31.83 -6.51 4.39
CA ALA A 87 -30.63 -6.52 5.22
C ALA A 87 -29.40 -7.03 4.45
N TYR A 88 -29.57 -8.06 3.61
CA TYR A 88 -28.50 -8.55 2.73
C TYR A 88 -28.04 -7.49 1.72
N LEU A 89 -28.97 -6.78 1.07
CA LEU A 89 -28.63 -5.71 0.13
C LEU A 89 -27.90 -4.57 0.83
N GLU A 90 -28.36 -4.15 2.00
CA GLU A 90 -27.74 -3.11 2.81
C GLU A 90 -26.32 -3.52 3.27
N GLY A 91 -26.16 -4.76 3.73
CA GLY A 91 -24.84 -5.33 4.03
C GLY A 91 -23.91 -5.36 2.80
N THR A 92 -24.45 -5.58 1.60
CA THR A 92 -23.67 -5.54 0.36
C THR A 92 -23.27 -4.10 -0.02
N VAL A 93 -24.12 -3.09 0.22
CA VAL A 93 -23.76 -1.67 0.09
C VAL A 93 -22.62 -1.32 1.04
N GLN A 94 -22.74 -1.68 2.32
CA GLN A 94 -21.71 -1.42 3.31
C GLN A 94 -20.38 -2.10 2.95
N ALA A 95 -20.42 -3.35 2.50
CA ALA A 95 -19.25 -4.10 2.04
C ALA A 95 -18.59 -3.47 0.80
N THR A 96 -19.38 -2.83 -0.06
CA THR A 96 -18.89 -2.07 -1.23
C THR A 96 -18.20 -0.79 -0.78
N GLN A 97 -18.84 -0.03 0.11
CA GLN A 97 -18.30 1.23 0.64
C GLN A 97 -17.00 1.02 1.43
N SER A 98 -16.93 -0.03 2.25
CA SER A 98 -15.72 -0.41 2.99
C SER A 98 -14.54 -0.69 2.05
N ARG A 99 -14.76 -1.36 0.91
CA ARG A 99 -13.72 -1.62 -0.10
C ARG A 99 -13.27 -0.36 -0.82
N LEU A 100 -14.19 0.56 -1.14
CA LEU A 100 -13.83 1.86 -1.71
C LEU A 100 -12.96 2.67 -0.72
N SER A 101 -13.32 2.67 0.56
CA SER A 101 -12.48 3.29 1.60
C SER A 101 -11.11 2.62 1.70
N ALA A 102 -11.03 1.29 1.60
CA ALA A 102 -9.75 0.58 1.57
C ALA A 102 -8.89 0.98 0.36
N CYS A 103 -9.50 1.17 -0.81
CA CYS A 103 -8.82 1.68 -2.01
C CYS A 103 -8.22 3.08 -1.78
N ASP A 104 -8.96 3.99 -1.15
CA ASP A 104 -8.45 5.32 -0.82
C ASP A 104 -7.31 5.27 0.21
N ASN A 105 -7.42 4.38 1.20
CA ASN A 105 -6.36 4.15 2.19
C ASN A 105 -5.08 3.62 1.53
N TYR A 106 -5.18 2.63 0.63
CA TYR A 106 -4.03 2.13 -0.12
C TYR A 106 -3.34 3.22 -0.94
N LYS A 107 -4.11 4.16 -1.51
CA LYS A 107 -3.54 5.29 -2.23
C LYS A 107 -2.86 6.30 -1.29
N LEU A 108 -3.62 6.86 -0.36
CA LEU A 108 -3.19 8.00 0.46
C LEU A 108 -2.20 7.61 1.55
N GLN A 109 -2.51 6.56 2.31
CA GLN A 109 -1.73 6.19 3.50
C GLN A 109 -0.53 5.30 3.16
N VAL A 110 -0.54 4.62 2.00
CA VAL A 110 0.52 3.69 1.63
C VAL A 110 1.29 4.18 0.39
N ALA A 111 0.64 4.33 -0.76
CA ALA A 111 1.36 4.63 -2.01
C ALA A 111 1.97 6.04 -2.00
N ASP A 112 1.18 7.06 -1.66
CA ASP A 112 1.64 8.45 -1.64
C ASP A 112 2.63 8.69 -0.48
N ALA A 113 2.39 8.05 0.67
CA ALA A 113 3.31 8.06 1.80
C ALA A 113 4.67 7.41 1.45
N ALA A 114 4.67 6.23 0.81
CA ALA A 114 5.89 5.54 0.40
C ALA A 114 6.67 6.36 -0.64
N LYS A 115 5.98 6.97 -1.61
CA LYS A 115 6.60 7.89 -2.58
C LYS A 115 7.27 9.07 -1.87
N THR A 116 6.58 9.70 -0.92
CA THR A 116 7.11 10.84 -0.17
C THR A 116 8.33 10.44 0.66
N ALA A 117 8.25 9.31 1.37
CA ALA A 117 9.36 8.77 2.14
C ALA A 117 10.59 8.49 1.27
N ARG A 118 10.39 7.94 0.05
CA ARG A 118 11.49 7.69 -0.90
C ARG A 118 12.18 8.99 -1.30
N LEU A 119 11.41 9.99 -1.73
CA LEU A 119 11.95 11.30 -2.12
C LEU A 119 12.71 11.99 -0.98
N GLN A 120 12.18 11.94 0.24
CA GLN A 120 12.87 12.46 1.42
C GLN A 120 14.19 11.74 1.66
N LYS A 121 14.21 10.41 1.51
CA LYS A 121 15.41 9.60 1.71
C LYS A 121 16.47 9.88 0.66
N GLU A 122 16.08 10.00 -0.61
CA GLU A 122 16.98 10.37 -1.72
C GLU A 122 17.61 11.74 -1.48
N HIS A 123 16.81 12.72 -1.07
CA HIS A 123 17.28 14.07 -0.73
C HIS A 123 18.27 14.05 0.45
N LEU A 124 17.96 13.33 1.52
CA LEU A 124 18.88 13.19 2.67
C LEU A 124 20.18 12.51 2.25
N PHE A 125 20.11 11.45 1.44
CA PHE A 125 21.31 10.76 0.96
C PHE A 125 22.19 11.69 0.13
N GLN A 126 21.61 12.50 -0.75
CA GLN A 126 22.36 13.52 -1.51
C GLN A 126 23.10 14.49 -0.59
N ILE A 127 22.45 14.99 0.47
CA ILE A 127 23.06 15.89 1.47
C ILE A 127 24.26 15.24 2.17
N TYR A 128 24.14 13.97 2.57
CA TYR A 128 25.20 13.28 3.31
C TYR A 128 26.28 12.66 2.42
N SER A 129 26.04 12.56 1.12
CA SER A 129 26.98 12.00 0.14
C SER A 129 27.85 13.05 -0.57
N GLY A 130 27.52 14.34 -0.44
CA GLY A 130 28.30 15.47 -0.94
C GLY A 130 29.25 16.01 0.12
#